data_AF-A0A1C5RPR6-F1
#
_entry.id   AF-A0A1C5RPR6-F1
#
_cell.length_a   1.000
_cell.length_b   1.000
_cell.length_c   1.000
_cell.angle_alpha   90.00
_cell.angle_beta   90.00
_cell.angle_gamma   90.00
#
_symmetry.space_group_name_H-M   'P 1'
#
loop_
_entity.id
_entity.type
_entity.pdbx_description
1 polymer ?
#
loop_
_entity_poly.entity_id
_entity_poly.type
_entity_poly.pdbx_seq_one_letter_code
_entity_poly.pdbx_strand_id
1 'polypeptide(L)'
;MENRINILFIKEDINIAIDIQQPDLSNLIHKIIGEHLSVSRENIKISTENENFDKEEFLDLLIEVHGEFCDEIDKFYENINKEIITYYEDEELSKHIIEKIKEIYTEEIN
;
A
#
# COMPACT_ATOMS: atom_id res chain seq x y z
N MET A 1 -21.09 8.84 18.97
CA MET A 1 -20.76 9.69 17.82
C MET A 1 -19.79 8.88 16.97
N GLU A 2 -20.10 8.63 15.70
CA GLU A 2 -19.26 7.78 14.86
C GLU A 2 -17.99 8.55 14.45
N ASN A 3 -16.94 8.41 15.26
CA ASN A 3 -15.63 9.01 15.03
C ASN A 3 -14.84 8.19 13.99
N ARG A 4 -15.36 8.07 12.77
CA ARG A 4 -14.71 7.30 11.70
C ARG A 4 -14.20 8.18 10.58
N ILE A 5 -13.05 7.83 10.02
CA ILE A 5 -12.57 8.29 8.72
C ILE A 5 -12.84 7.16 7.74
N ASN A 6 -13.59 7.46 6.68
CA ASN A 6 -13.82 6.55 5.57
C ASN A 6 -12.93 6.98 4.41
N ILE A 7 -12.12 6.04 3.93
CA ILE A 7 -11.16 6.20 2.84
C ILE A 7 -11.68 5.33 1.70
N LEU A 8 -12.26 5.98 0.69
CA LEU A 8 -12.77 5.30 -0.50
C LEU A 8 -11.71 5.33 -1.60
N PHE A 9 -11.35 4.15 -2.09
CA PHE A 9 -10.51 3.92 -3.26
C PHE A 9 -11.43 3.72 -4.48
N ILE A 10 -11.50 4.74 -5.35
CA ILE A 10 -12.56 4.87 -6.37
C ILE A 10 -12.43 3.82 -7.47
N LYS A 11 -11.20 3.56 -7.96
CA LYS A 11 -10.96 2.57 -9.02
C LYS A 11 -11.23 1.16 -8.56
N GLU A 12 -10.92 0.86 -7.30
CA GLU A 12 -11.01 -0.46 -6.70
C GLU A 12 -12.39 -0.72 -6.06
N ASP A 13 -13.22 0.32 -5.88
CA ASP A 13 -14.51 0.27 -5.18
C ASP A 13 -14.39 -0.30 -3.75
N ILE A 14 -13.30 0.07 -3.06
CA ILE A 14 -13.00 -0.39 -1.71
C ILE A 14 -13.08 0.77 -0.74
N ASN A 15 -13.88 0.60 0.32
CA ASN A 15 -13.97 1.56 1.41
C ASN A 15 -13.33 1.01 2.68
N ILE A 16 -12.35 1.71 3.21
CA ILE A 16 -11.69 1.39 4.47
C ILE A 16 -12.11 2.41 5.52
N ALA A 17 -12.68 1.94 6.63
CA ALA A 17 -13.07 2.79 7.75
C ALA A 17 -12.10 2.60 8.92
N ILE A 18 -11.55 3.71 9.43
CA ILE A 18 -10.67 3.74 10.60
C ILE A 18 -11.26 4.61 11.70
N ASP A 19 -10.99 4.29 12.97
CA ASP A 19 -11.38 5.10 14.12
C ASP A 19 -10.43 6.31 14.28
N ILE A 20 -10.97 7.51 14.44
CA ILE A 20 -10.19 8.75 14.59
C ILE A 20 -9.45 8.80 15.93
N GLN A 21 -10.01 8.25 16.99
CA GLN A 21 -9.41 8.32 18.33
C GLN A 21 -8.34 7.26 18.54
N GLN A 22 -8.48 6.13 17.86
CA GLN A 22 -7.51 5.03 17.89
C GLN A 22 -7.28 4.50 16.47
N PRO A 23 -6.63 5.28 15.60
CA PRO A 23 -6.40 4.87 14.22
C PRO A 23 -5.38 3.74 14.16
N ASP A 24 -5.77 2.61 13.58
CA ASP A 24 -4.86 1.52 13.25
C ASP A 24 -4.24 1.76 11.87
N LEU A 25 -3.24 2.64 11.84
CA LEU A 25 -2.54 3.00 10.61
C LEU A 25 -1.71 1.85 10.04
N SER A 26 -1.18 0.96 10.88
CA SER A 26 -0.45 -0.22 10.42
C SER A 26 -1.36 -1.15 9.63
N ASN A 27 -2.55 -1.46 10.15
CA ASN A 27 -3.50 -2.29 9.42
C ASN A 27 -4.03 -1.60 8.16
N LEU A 28 -4.21 -0.28 8.18
CA LEU A 28 -4.54 0.50 6.98
C LEU A 28 -3.48 0.30 5.88
N ILE A 29 -2.21 0.52 6.19
CA ILE A 29 -1.12 0.37 5.22
C ILE A 29 -0.99 -1.09 4.75
N HIS A 30 -1.04 -2.06 5.66
CA HIS A 30 -1.01 -3.48 5.28
C HIS A 30 -2.13 -3.83 4.29
N LYS A 31 -3.34 -3.31 4.52
CA LYS A 31 -4.47 -3.54 3.61
C LYS A 31 -4.26 -2.87 2.26
N ILE A 32 -3.76 -1.63 2.24
CA ILE A 32 -3.46 -0.90 1.00
C ILE A 32 -2.42 -1.63 0.17
N ILE A 33 -1.30 -2.03 0.78
CA ILE A 33 -0.21 -2.73 0.09
C ILE A 33 -0.64 -4.11 -0.35
N GLY A 34 -1.32 -4.85 0.54
CA GLY A 34 -1.81 -6.19 0.26
C GLY A 34 -2.82 -6.19 -0.89
N GLU A 35 -3.87 -5.39 -0.81
CA GLU A 35 -4.89 -5.33 -1.86
C GLU A 35 -4.43 -4.54 -3.11
N HIS A 36 -3.16 -4.14 -3.17
CA HIS A 36 -2.58 -3.38 -4.28
C HIS A 36 -3.38 -2.10 -4.64
N LEU A 37 -3.91 -1.41 -3.62
CA LEU A 37 -4.78 -0.25 -3.82
C LEU A 37 -3.99 0.96 -4.34
N SER A 38 -4.49 1.62 -5.38
CA SER A 38 -3.83 2.80 -5.96
C SER A 38 -3.97 4.02 -5.03
N VAL A 39 -2.92 4.40 -4.33
CA VAL A 39 -2.91 5.62 -3.50
C VAL A 39 -2.56 6.84 -4.36
N SER A 40 -3.56 7.66 -4.69
CA SER A 40 -3.37 8.96 -5.35
C SER A 40 -4.51 9.93 -5.01
N ARG A 41 -4.29 11.24 -5.19
CA ARG A 41 -5.33 12.26 -4.93
C ARG A 41 -6.58 12.07 -5.78
N GLU A 42 -6.42 11.57 -6.99
CA GLU A 42 -7.51 11.35 -7.94
C GLU A 42 -8.30 10.08 -7.62
N ASN A 43 -7.68 9.13 -6.91
CA ASN A 43 -8.29 7.84 -6.60
C ASN A 43 -8.87 7.75 -5.20
N ILE A 44 -8.42 8.61 -4.27
CA ILE A 44 -8.85 8.56 -2.88
C ILE A 44 -9.88 9.65 -2.58
N LYS A 45 -10.96 9.26 -1.90
CA LYS A 45 -11.92 10.18 -1.32
C LYS A 45 -12.07 9.93 0.18
N ILE A 46 -11.73 10.93 0.98
CA ILE A 46 -11.84 10.86 2.44
C ILE A 46 -13.15 11.52 2.90
N SER A 47 -13.88 10.84 3.78
CA SER A 47 -15.09 11.39 4.41
C SER A 47 -15.15 11.06 5.89
N THR A 48 -15.61 12.03 6.69
CA THR A 48 -15.78 11.88 8.14
C THR A 48 -16.83 12.87 8.62
N GLU A 49 -17.52 12.52 9.71
CA GLU A 49 -18.43 13.41 10.43
C GLU A 49 -17.68 14.45 11.30
N ASN A 50 -16.37 14.25 11.53
CA ASN A 50 -15.57 15.20 12.29
C ASN A 50 -15.10 16.36 11.40
N GLU A 51 -15.76 17.50 11.51
CA GLU A 51 -15.45 18.71 10.74
C GLU A 51 -14.06 19.30 11.04
N ASN A 52 -13.48 18.99 12.21
CA ASN A 52 -12.15 19.48 12.60
C ASN A 52 -11.01 18.61 12.08
N PHE A 53 -11.31 17.48 11.44
CA PHE A 53 -10.29 16.59 10.89
C PHE A 53 -9.76 17.14 9.56
N ASP A 54 -8.46 17.34 9.47
CA ASP A 54 -7.81 17.77 8.23
C ASP A 54 -7.65 16.60 7.27
N LYS A 55 -8.58 16.53 6.30
CA LYS A 55 -8.62 15.46 5.30
C LYS A 55 -7.48 15.57 4.29
N GLU A 56 -7.03 16.79 4.00
CA GLU A 56 -5.98 17.02 3.01
C GLU A 56 -4.62 16.65 3.62
N GLU A 57 -4.35 17.07 4.86
CA GLU A 57 -3.12 16.65 5.57
C GLU A 57 -3.04 15.13 5.70
N PHE A 58 -4.16 14.47 6.05
CA PHE A 58 -4.19 13.01 6.13
C PHE A 58 -3.96 12.34 4.77
N LEU A 59 -4.52 12.88 3.69
CA LEU A 59 -4.29 12.36 2.34
C LEU A 59 -2.82 12.49 1.92
N ASP A 60 -2.20 13.63 2.24
CA ASP A 60 -0.81 13.91 1.92
C ASP A 60 0.11 12.92 2.63
N LEU A 61 -0.12 12.72 3.94
CA LEU A 61 0.59 11.73 4.72
C LEU A 61 0.40 10.31 4.17
N LEU A 62 -0.82 9.95 3.78
CA LEU A 62 -1.10 8.63 3.23
C LEU A 62 -0.36 8.38 1.91
N ILE A 63 -0.30 9.38 1.03
CA ILE A 63 0.45 9.32 -0.23
C ILE A 63 1.95 9.19 0.03
N GLU A 64 2.49 10.00 0.95
CA GLU A 64 3.91 9.98 1.32
C GLU A 64 4.32 8.61 1.87
N VAL A 65 3.62 8.13 2.91
CA VAL A 65 3.93 6.84 3.55
C VAL A 65 3.79 5.69 2.56
N HIS A 66 2.74 5.67 1.73
CA HIS A 66 2.59 4.64 0.71
C HIS A 66 3.76 4.65 -0.28
N GLY A 67 4.21 5.84 -0.72
CA GLY A 67 5.37 5.98 -1.59
C GLY A 67 6.65 5.42 -0.97
N GLU A 68 6.93 5.74 0.29
CA GLU A 68 8.09 5.20 1.01
C GLU A 68 8.06 3.67 1.09
N PHE A 69 6.90 3.07 1.37
CA PHE A 69 6.75 1.61 1.38
C PHE A 69 7.00 1.00 0.00
N CYS A 70 6.50 1.62 -1.08
CA CYS A 70 6.77 1.16 -2.45
C CYS A 70 8.28 1.19 -2.75
N ASP A 71 8.97 2.28 -2.38
CA ASP A 71 10.42 2.40 -2.58
C ASP A 71 11.21 1.34 -1.80
N GLU A 72 10.76 0.98 -0.59
CA GLU A 72 11.38 -0.10 0.20
C GLU A 72 11.16 -1.47 -0.44
N ILE A 73 9.95 -1.74 -0.96
CA ILE A 73 9.63 -2.97 -1.68
C ILE A 73 10.47 -3.08 -2.96
N ASP A 74 10.64 -1.99 -3.70
CA ASP A 74 11.47 -1.98 -4.91
C ASP A 74 12.94 -2.24 -4.57
N LYS A 75 13.48 -1.62 -3.51
CA LYS A 75 14.84 -1.92 -3.01
C LYS A 75 14.99 -3.38 -2.58
N PHE A 76 13.97 -3.98 -1.99
CA PHE A 76 13.97 -5.40 -1.63
C PHE A 76 14.12 -6.28 -2.88
N TYR A 77 13.34 -6.02 -3.94
CA TYR A 77 13.46 -6.74 -5.20
C TYR A 77 14.83 -6.51 -5.88
N GLU A 78 15.36 -5.30 -5.84
CA GLU A 78 16.71 -5.02 -6.34
C GLU A 78 17.79 -5.83 -5.61
N ASN A 79 17.66 -5.98 -4.28
CA ASN A 79 18.61 -6.73 -3.48
C ASN A 79 18.56 -8.22 -3.80
N ILE A 80 17.36 -8.80 -3.94
CA ILE A 80 17.19 -10.18 -4.41
C ILE A 80 17.87 -10.35 -5.77
N ASN A 81 17.63 -9.43 -6.69
CA ASN A 81 18.23 -9.48 -8.03
C ASN A 81 19.77 -9.45 -7.97
N LYS A 82 20.34 -8.53 -7.18
CA LYS A 82 21.80 -8.41 -7.00
C LYS A 82 22.40 -9.69 -6.40
N GLU A 83 21.75 -10.28 -5.40
CA GLU A 83 22.23 -11.53 -4.78
C GLU A 83 22.19 -12.69 -5.78
N ILE A 84 21.08 -12.88 -6.50
CA ILE A 84 20.96 -13.98 -7.47
C ILE A 84 22.01 -13.85 -8.58
N ILE A 85 22.18 -12.65 -9.16
CA ILE A 85 23.19 -12.40 -10.19
C ILE A 85 24.59 -12.68 -9.64
N THR A 86 24.89 -12.30 -8.39
CA THR A 86 26.20 -12.50 -7.78
C THR A 86 26.56 -13.98 -7.62
N TYR A 87 25.58 -14.84 -7.28
CA TYR A 87 25.85 -16.25 -6.98
C TYR A 87 25.60 -17.20 -8.15
N TYR A 88 24.70 -16.84 -9.06
CA TYR A 88 24.23 -17.73 -10.12
C TYR A 88 24.51 -17.19 -11.53
N GLU A 89 24.89 -15.92 -11.68
CA GLU A 89 25.07 -15.23 -12.98
C GLU A 89 23.85 -15.37 -13.92
N ASP A 90 22.66 -15.58 -13.36
CA ASP A 90 21.43 -15.91 -14.10
C ASP A 90 20.36 -14.84 -13.88
N GLU A 91 20.21 -13.96 -14.87
CA GLU A 91 19.20 -12.89 -14.88
C GLU A 91 17.77 -13.42 -15.09
N GLU A 92 17.60 -14.54 -15.80
CA GLU A 92 16.28 -15.13 -16.03
C GLU A 92 15.74 -15.78 -14.76
N LEU A 93 16.60 -16.48 -14.01
CA LEU A 93 16.25 -17.04 -12.70
C LEU A 93 15.80 -15.94 -11.73
N SER A 94 16.52 -14.82 -11.70
CA SER A 94 16.16 -13.66 -10.88
C SER A 94 14.78 -13.11 -11.22
N LYS A 95 14.52 -12.86 -12.51
CA LYS A 95 13.19 -12.43 -12.98
C LYS A 95 12.11 -13.39 -12.57
N HIS A 96 12.30 -14.69 -12.79
CA HIS A 96 11.30 -15.70 -12.48
C HIS A 96 10.97 -15.76 -10.98
N ILE A 97 11.98 -15.64 -10.11
CA ILE A 97 11.77 -15.60 -8.65
C ILE A 97 11.00 -14.35 -8.24
N ILE A 98 11.39 -13.18 -8.74
CA ILE A 98 10.72 -11.91 -8.42
C ILE A 98 9.26 -11.93 -8.90
N GLU A 99 9.01 -12.41 -10.13
CA GLU A 99 7.65 -12.58 -10.66
C GLU A 99 6.83 -13.54 -9.80
N LYS A 100 7.41 -14.68 -9.39
CA LYS A 100 6.71 -15.64 -8.55
C LYS A 100 6.38 -15.10 -7.16
N ILE A 101 7.28 -14.32 -6.55
CA ILE A 101 7.01 -13.64 -5.28
C ILE A 101 5.82 -12.70 -5.45
N LYS A 102 5.82 -11.86 -6.49
CA LYS A 102 4.73 -10.93 -6.79
C LYS A 102 3.39 -11.65 -6.98
N GLU A 103 3.37 -12.77 -7.72
CA GLU A 103 2.16 -13.58 -7.92
C GLU A 103 1.59 -14.14 -6.62
N ILE A 104 2.44 -14.72 -5.75
CA ILE A 104 2.00 -15.31 -4.47
C ILE A 104 1.30 -14.25 -3.60
N TYR A 105 1.88 -13.04 -3.54
CA TYR A 105 1.27 -11.93 -2.81
C TYR A 105 -0.10 -11.53 -3.36
N THR A 106 -0.32 -11.62 -4.68
CA THR A 106 -1.62 -11.31 -5.29
C THR A 106 -2.64 -12.44 -5.08
N GLU A 107 -2.22 -13.70 -4.96
CA GLU A 107 -3.11 -14.86 -4.77
C GLU A 107 -3.57 -15.06 -3.32
N GLU A 108 -2.75 -14.72 -2.31
CA GLU A 108 -3.13 -14.87 -0.88
C GLU A 108 -4.19 -13.86 -0.41
N ILE A 109 -4.54 -12.89 -1.25
CA ILE A 109 -5.38 -11.73 -0.92
C ILE A 109 -6.76 -11.82 -1.59
N ASN A 110 -6.94 -12.77 -2.52
CA ASN A 110 -8.22 -13.12 -3.15
C ASN A 110 -8.91 -14.32 -2.48
#